data_AF-A0A523X3J2-F1
#
_entry.id   AF-A0A523X3J2-F1
#
_cell.length_a   1.000
_cell.length_b   1.000
_cell.length_c   1.000
_cell.angle_alpha   90.00
_cell.angle_beta   90.00
_cell.angle_gamma   90.00
#
_symmetry.space_group_name_H-M   'P 1'
#
loop_
_entity.id
_entity.type
_entity.pdbx_description
1 polymer ?
#
loop_
_entity_poly.entity_id
_entity_poly.type
_entity_poly.pdbx_seq_one_letter_code
_entity_poly.pdbx_strand_id
1 'polypeptide(L)'
;GAYFECMHELKLIVDLFYQGGLSYMNYSVSDTAEYGGYVSGPRVIDDYVKEAMEQILAEIQDGSFATQWILENQAERPSFNRMREMEQSHQIEVVGKKLRGMMPWLKKK
;
A
#
# COMPACT_ATOMS: atom_id res chain seq x y z
N GLY A 1 10.08 13.58 7.33
CA GLY A 1 9.39 12.68 8.26
C GLY A 1 8.46 11.79 7.49
N ALA A 2 7.15 12.04 7.55
CA ALA A 2 6.09 11.10 7.10
C ALA A 2 6.31 10.36 5.77
N TYR A 3 6.73 11.03 4.69
CA TYR A 3 6.97 10.34 3.40
C TYR A 3 8.09 9.29 3.49
N PHE A 4 9.16 9.56 4.25
CA PHE A 4 10.26 8.62 4.38
C PHE A 4 9.82 7.38 5.16
N GLU A 5 9.27 7.60 6.36
CA GLU A 5 8.81 6.53 7.26
C GLU A 5 7.69 5.67 6.66
N CYS A 6 6.69 6.29 6.04
CA CYS A 6 5.47 5.58 5.64
C CYS A 6 5.44 5.10 4.18
N MET A 7 6.41 5.53 3.35
CA MET A 7 6.41 5.19 1.92
C MET A 7 7.79 4.82 1.40
N HIS A 8 8.82 5.64 1.65
CA HIS A 8 10.16 5.37 1.13
C HIS A 8 10.77 4.10 1.73
N GLU A 9 10.72 3.97 3.06
CA GLU A 9 11.32 2.85 3.78
C GLU A 9 10.56 1.54 3.61
N LEU A 10 9.28 1.60 3.22
CA LEU A 10 8.48 0.42 2.96
C LEU A 10 9.12 -0.48 1.90
N LYS A 11 9.77 0.10 0.87
CA LYS A 11 10.49 -0.70 -0.13
C LYS A 11 11.60 -1.55 0.50
N LEU A 12 12.36 -1.00 1.45
CA LEU A 12 13.43 -1.74 2.12
C LEU A 12 12.86 -2.92 2.92
N ILE A 13 11.79 -2.69 3.70
CA ILE A 13 11.13 -3.73 4.49
C ILE A 13 10.58 -4.84 3.56
N VAL A 14 9.95 -4.48 2.46
CA VAL A 14 9.44 -5.45 1.47
C VAL A 14 10.57 -6.21 0.78
N ASP A 15 11.68 -5.54 0.47
CA ASP A 15 12.85 -6.22 -0.11
C ASP A 15 13.44 -7.26 0.88
N LEU A 16 13.45 -6.98 2.18
CA LEU A 16 13.87 -7.94 3.22
C LEU A 16 12.90 -9.14 3.30
N PHE A 17 11.59 -8.90 3.24
CA PHE A 17 10.61 -9.99 3.17
C PHE A 17 10.82 -10.86 1.94
N TYR A 18 11.13 -10.27 0.79
CA TYR A 18 11.38 -11.02 -0.43
C TYR A 18 12.67 -11.87 -0.34
N GLN A 19 13.71 -11.35 0.31
CA GLN A 19 15.00 -12.03 0.43
C GLN A 19 14.96 -13.24 1.38
N GLY A 20 14.20 -13.18 2.47
CA GLY A 20 14.25 -14.24 3.50
C GLY A 20 13.00 -14.39 4.36
N GLY A 21 11.87 -13.83 3.95
CA GLY A 21 10.61 -13.90 4.67
C GLY A 21 10.57 -13.07 5.96
N LEU A 22 9.52 -13.30 6.76
CA LEU A 22 9.27 -12.57 8.01
C LEU A 22 10.43 -12.69 9.00
N SER A 23 11.01 -13.88 9.13
CA SER A 23 12.13 -14.13 10.06
C SER A 23 13.37 -13.31 9.73
N TYR A 24 13.72 -13.19 8.44
CA TYR A 24 14.87 -12.40 8.02
C TYR A 24 14.63 -10.90 8.17
N MET A 25 13.41 -10.42 7.89
CA MET A 25 13.04 -9.04 8.14
C MET A 25 13.16 -8.69 9.63
N ASN A 26 12.56 -9.51 10.51
CA ASN A 26 12.60 -9.29 11.96
C ASN A 26 14.04 -9.28 12.49
N TYR A 27 14.89 -10.21 12.04
CA TYR A 27 16.31 -10.22 12.39
C TYR A 27 17.08 -8.99 11.89
N SER A 28 16.60 -8.34 10.81
CA SER A 28 17.27 -7.21 10.18
C SER A 28 16.86 -5.85 10.78
N VAL A 29 15.86 -5.81 11.66
CA VAL A 29 15.40 -4.58 12.35
C VAL A 29 15.80 -4.59 13.82
N SER A 30 15.72 -3.44 14.50
CA SER A 30 16.00 -3.38 15.94
C SER A 30 14.94 -4.11 16.77
N ASP A 31 15.32 -4.65 17.93
CA ASP A 31 14.38 -5.28 18.89
C ASP A 31 13.17 -4.40 19.22
N THR A 32 13.37 -3.08 19.32
CA THR A 32 12.28 -2.11 19.56
C THR A 32 11.26 -2.09 18.41
N ALA A 33 11.72 -2.16 17.17
CA ALA A 33 10.87 -2.16 15.99
C ALA A 33 10.13 -3.50 15.83
N GLU A 34 10.81 -4.62 16.07
CA GLU A 34 10.20 -5.94 16.07
C GLU A 34 9.11 -6.04 17.16
N TYR A 35 9.43 -5.69 18.40
CA TYR A 35 8.46 -5.66 19.50
C TYR A 35 7.28 -4.74 19.18
N GLY A 36 7.54 -3.56 18.63
CA GLY A 36 6.51 -2.62 18.18
C GLY A 36 5.58 -3.23 17.14
N GLY A 37 6.13 -3.98 16.18
CA GLY A 37 5.38 -4.72 15.17
C GLY A 37 4.46 -5.79 15.78
N TYR A 38 4.95 -6.57 16.73
CA TYR A 38 4.15 -7.60 17.40
C TYR A 38 2.97 -7.03 18.19
N VAL A 39 3.17 -5.93 18.93
CA VAL A 39 2.11 -5.38 19.79
C VAL A 39 1.16 -4.43 19.04
N SER A 40 1.64 -3.77 17.99
CA SER A 40 0.86 -2.76 17.26
C SER A 40 0.26 -3.26 15.96
N GLY A 41 0.87 -4.26 15.31
CA GLY A 41 0.40 -4.83 14.05
C GLY A 41 -1.06 -5.30 14.13
N PRO A 42 -1.43 -6.17 15.10
CA PRO A 42 -2.81 -6.63 15.27
C PRO A 42 -3.82 -5.54 15.65
N ARG A 43 -3.35 -4.36 16.09
CA ARG A 43 -4.23 -3.20 16.38
C ARG A 43 -4.58 -2.41 15.12
N VAL A 44 -3.80 -2.57 14.05
CA VAL A 44 -4.02 -1.90 12.76
C VAL A 44 -4.67 -2.86 11.76
N ILE A 45 -4.19 -4.11 11.73
CA ILE A 45 -4.74 -5.20 10.92
C ILE A 45 -5.42 -6.18 11.89
N ASP A 46 -6.69 -5.92 12.17
CA ASP A 46 -7.51 -6.69 13.11
C ASP A 46 -8.49 -7.63 12.39
N ASP A 47 -9.39 -8.25 13.14
CA ASP A 47 -10.40 -9.17 12.60
C ASP A 47 -11.37 -8.48 11.63
N TYR A 48 -11.69 -7.19 11.83
CA TYR A 48 -12.54 -6.43 10.91
C TYR A 48 -11.87 -6.27 9.54
N VAL A 49 -10.55 -6.03 9.51
CA VAL A 49 -9.79 -6.00 8.26
C VAL A 49 -9.85 -7.35 7.55
N LYS A 50 -9.80 -8.46 8.29
CA LYS A 50 -9.92 -9.81 7.73
C LYS A 50 -11.32 -10.06 7.14
N GLU A 51 -12.38 -9.69 7.86
CA GLU A 51 -13.77 -9.79 7.36
C GLU A 51 -13.95 -8.97 6.08
N ALA A 52 -13.40 -7.76 6.02
CA ALA A 52 -13.44 -6.93 4.82
C ALA A 52 -12.72 -7.60 3.63
N MET A 53 -11.57 -8.27 3.87
CA MET A 53 -10.87 -9.04 2.84
C MET A 53 -11.69 -10.22 2.32
N GLU A 54 -12.39 -10.93 3.21
CA GLU A 54 -13.26 -12.05 2.85
C GLU A 54 -14.47 -11.57 2.02
N GLN A 55 -15.08 -10.44 2.39
CA GLN A 55 -16.17 -9.83 1.63
C GLN A 55 -15.72 -9.38 0.23
N ILE A 56 -14.56 -8.71 0.13
CA ILE A 56 -13.97 -8.33 -1.17
C ILE A 56 -13.76 -9.56 -2.05
N LEU A 57 -13.26 -10.66 -1.48
CA LEU A 57 -13.08 -11.91 -2.20
C LEU A 57 -14.41 -12.49 -2.70
N ALA A 58 -15.46 -12.46 -1.88
CA ALA A 58 -16.80 -12.92 -2.26
C ALA A 58 -17.36 -12.11 -3.45
N GLU A 59 -17.24 -10.78 -3.42
CA GLU A 59 -17.69 -9.88 -4.50
C GLU A 59 -16.91 -10.07 -5.81
N ILE A 60 -15.65 -10.52 -5.72
CA ILE A 60 -14.85 -10.90 -6.89
C ILE A 60 -15.34 -12.24 -7.44
N GLN A 61 -15.57 -13.22 -6.57
CA GLN A 61 -15.97 -14.58 -6.96
C GLN A 61 -17.39 -14.65 -7.52
N ASP A 62 -18.33 -13.88 -6.97
CA ASP A 62 -19.72 -13.84 -7.42
C ASP A 62 -19.94 -12.93 -8.64
N GLY A 63 -18.91 -12.18 -9.05
CA GLY A 63 -18.92 -11.32 -10.23
C GLY A 63 -19.44 -9.89 -9.99
N SER A 64 -19.85 -9.55 -8.77
CA SER A 64 -20.35 -8.21 -8.42
C SER A 64 -19.34 -7.11 -8.76
N PHE A 65 -18.06 -7.31 -8.43
CA PHE A 65 -16.99 -6.37 -8.78
C PHE A 65 -16.84 -6.20 -10.29
N ALA A 66 -16.89 -7.30 -11.04
CA ALA A 66 -16.77 -7.27 -12.50
C ALA A 66 -17.94 -6.52 -13.14
N THR A 67 -19.17 -6.75 -12.67
CA THR A 67 -20.36 -6.02 -13.14
C THR A 67 -20.26 -4.52 -12.86
N GLN A 68 -19.85 -4.13 -11.64
CA GLN A 68 -19.65 -2.71 -11.30
C GLN A 68 -18.63 -2.06 -12.24
N TRP A 69 -17.50 -2.71 -12.49
CA TRP A 69 -16.47 -2.18 -13.38
C TRP A 69 -16.94 -2.05 -14.83
N ILE A 70 -17.68 -3.03 -15.35
CA ILE A 70 -18.23 -2.98 -16.71
C ILE A 70 -19.19 -1.80 -16.86
N LEU A 71 -20.10 -1.59 -15.90
CA LEU A 71 -21.05 -0.48 -15.93
C LEU A 71 -20.35 0.88 -15.84
N GLU A 72 -19.38 1.03 -14.95
CA GLU A 72 -18.55 2.24 -14.85
C GLU A 72 -17.80 2.50 -16.16
N ASN A 73 -17.30 1.46 -16.83
CA ASN A 73 -16.62 1.58 -18.10
C ASN A 73 -17.55 2.01 -19.24
N GLN A 74 -18.75 1.41 -19.31
CA GLN A 74 -19.80 1.79 -20.26
C GLN A 74 -20.27 3.24 -20.09
N ALA A 75 -20.19 3.76 -18.87
CA ALA A 75 -20.49 5.16 -18.55
C ALA A 75 -19.30 6.12 -18.79
N GLU A 76 -18.22 5.67 -19.44
CA GLU A 76 -16.98 6.43 -19.68
C GLU A 76 -16.12 6.74 -18.44
N ARG A 77 -16.29 5.97 -17.36
CA ARG A 77 -15.44 5.98 -16.13
C ARG A 77 -15.46 7.28 -15.31
N PRO A 78 -16.61 7.94 -15.07
CA PRO A 78 -16.67 9.24 -14.40
C PRO A 78 -16.20 9.18 -12.94
N SER A 79 -16.60 8.15 -12.20
CA SER A 79 -16.24 7.95 -10.79
C SER A 79 -14.77 7.59 -10.68
N PHE A 80 -14.29 6.68 -11.54
CA PHE A 80 -12.91 6.24 -11.57
C PHE A 80 -11.94 7.36 -11.94
N ASN A 81 -12.26 8.20 -12.93
CA ASN A 81 -11.44 9.34 -13.30
C ASN A 81 -11.35 10.36 -12.14
N ARG A 82 -12.47 10.63 -11.46
CA ARG A 82 -12.46 11.49 -10.27
C ARG A 82 -11.58 10.94 -9.15
N MET A 83 -11.72 9.65 -8.82
CA MET A 83 -10.86 9.00 -7.81
C MET A 83 -9.39 9.11 -8.20
N ARG A 84 -9.05 8.84 -9.48
CA ARG A 84 -7.69 8.97 -10.00
C ARG A 84 -7.14 10.38 -9.84
N GLU A 85 -7.92 11.41 -10.15
CA GLU A 85 -7.50 12.81 -9.98
C GLU A 85 -7.25 13.16 -8.50
N MET A 86 -8.09 12.68 -7.60
CA MET A 86 -7.91 12.84 -6.15
C MET A 86 -6.61 12.17 -5.68
N GLU A 87 -6.36 10.92 -6.09
CA GLU A 87 -5.13 10.20 -5.73
C GLU A 87 -3.87 10.90 -6.28
N GLN A 88 -3.91 11.37 -7.52
CA GLN A 88 -2.79 12.08 -8.14
C GLN A 88 -2.50 13.45 -7.49
N SER A 89 -3.53 14.08 -6.94
CA SER A 89 -3.41 15.37 -6.23
C SER A 89 -3.13 15.19 -4.74
N HIS A 90 -3.10 13.95 -4.23
CA HIS A 90 -2.82 13.67 -2.83
C HIS A 90 -1.45 14.21 -2.40
N GLN A 91 -1.36 14.70 -1.17
CA GLN A 91 -0.16 15.36 -0.65
C GLN A 91 1.09 14.45 -0.74
N ILE A 92 0.91 13.13 -0.60
CA ILE A 92 1.99 12.15 -0.71
C ILE A 92 2.68 12.19 -2.08
N GLU A 93 1.93 12.45 -3.16
CA GLU A 93 2.49 12.51 -4.51
C GLU A 93 3.21 13.84 -4.76
N VAL A 94 2.66 14.94 -4.25
CA VAL A 94 3.30 16.27 -4.33
C VAL A 94 4.65 16.25 -3.61
N VAL A 95 4.67 15.78 -2.36
CA VAL A 95 5.88 15.70 -1.55
C VAL A 95 6.83 14.63 -2.11
N GLY A 96 6.30 13.47 -2.47
CA GLY A 96 7.06 12.35 -3.00
C GLY A 96 7.79 12.67 -4.30
N LYS A 97 7.14 13.37 -5.23
CA LYS A 97 7.77 13.81 -6.48
C LYS A 97 8.99 14.69 -6.22
N LYS A 98 8.88 15.66 -5.31
CA LYS A 98 10.00 16.53 -4.93
C LYS A 98 11.15 15.72 -4.32
N LEU A 99 10.84 14.84 -3.37
CA LEU A 99 11.85 14.03 -2.68
C LEU A 99 12.54 13.04 -3.63
N ARG A 100 11.78 12.29 -4.44
CA ARG A 100 12.33 11.38 -5.46
C ARG A 100 13.21 12.12 -6.48
N GLY A 101 12.87 13.38 -6.82
CA GLY A 101 13.66 14.22 -7.71
C GLY A 101 15.08 14.55 -7.19
N MET A 102 15.26 14.54 -5.87
CA MET A 102 16.53 14.78 -5.18
C MET A 102 17.36 13.51 -4.97
N MET A 103 16.84 12.33 -5.35
CA MET A 103 17.49 11.03 -5.18
C MET A 103 18.15 10.60 -6.51
N PRO A 104 19.43 10.94 -6.77
CA PRO A 104 20.06 10.68 -8.06
C PRO A 104 20.14 9.19 -8.42
N TRP A 105 20.20 8.29 -7.43
CA TRP A 105 20.26 6.85 -7.65
C TRP A 105 18.96 6.26 -8.20
N LEU A 106 17.81 6.91 -7.99
CA LEU A 106 16.53 6.48 -8.57
C LEU A 106 16.40 6.80 -10.07
N LYS A 107 17.30 7.63 -10.63
CA LYS A 107 17.30 7.99 -12.05
C LYS A 107 18.07 7.01 -12.93
N LYS A 108 18.65 5.95 -12.37
CA LYS A 108 19.27 4.88 -13.17
C LYS A 108 18.16 4.11 -13.90
N LYS A 109 18.10 4.32 -15.22
CA LYS A 109 17.53 3.35 -16.16
C LYS A 109 18.53 2.25 -16.40
#